data_AF-A0A9W3SZR5-F1
#
_entry.id   AF-A0A9W3SZR5-F1
#
_cell.length_a   1.000
_cell.length_b   1.000
_cell.length_c   1.000
_cell.angle_alpha   90.00
_cell.angle_beta   90.00
_cell.angle_gamma   90.00
#
_symmetry.space_group_name_H-M   'P 1'
#
loop_
_entity.id
_entity.type
_entity.pdbx_description
1 polymer ?
#
loop_
_entity_poly.entity_id
_entity_poly.type
_entity_poly.pdbx_seq_one_letter_code
_entity_poly.pdbx_strand_id
1 'polypeptide(L)'
;MTDVQRNLYIEVLKSVLSMFHSPYMYEETVITSDLNGLLFTTKGKAEKSLGWKELYVTDKIEEEDDQEKASMLPVVTQGEFVQELVKSKEGVTTRPKPYTEGQLITMMKTCGSSVKDEESKDILKEVGGLDTEVTRAGIIETLKNQGYIEVKRNKVNVTPKGEMLCESVQGTLLAKPEMTAKWEGGCKS
;
A
#
# COMPACT_ATOMS: atom_id res chain seq x y z
N MET A 1 -7.02 29.59 11.23
CA MET A 1 -6.79 28.20 10.78
C MET A 1 -6.78 27.30 11.99
N THR A 2 -7.60 26.25 11.97
CA THR A 2 -7.50 25.15 12.95
C THR A 2 -6.25 24.32 12.66
N ASP A 3 -5.81 23.51 13.63
CA ASP A 3 -4.62 22.65 13.44
C ASP A 3 -4.81 21.65 12.29
N VAL A 4 -6.03 21.12 12.12
CA VAL A 4 -6.40 20.24 10.99
C VAL A 4 -6.25 20.95 9.65
N GLN A 5 -6.76 22.18 9.53
CA GLN A 5 -6.62 22.97 8.30
C GLN A 5 -5.17 23.31 7.99
N ARG A 6 -4.36 23.56 9.03
CA ARG A 6 -2.92 23.81 8.88
C ARG A 6 -2.19 22.59 8.35
N ASN A 7 -2.46 21.41 8.92
CA ASN A 7 -1.82 20.17 8.48
C ASN A 7 -2.19 19.82 7.05
N LEU A 8 -3.48 19.93 6.68
CA LEU A 8 -3.93 19.73 5.30
C LEU A 8 -3.27 20.70 4.32
N TYR A 9 -3.18 21.98 4.69
CA TYR A 9 -2.52 23.00 3.87
C TYR A 9 -1.03 22.69 3.66
N ILE A 10 -0.31 22.29 4.72
CA ILE A 10 1.10 21.90 4.64
C ILE A 10 1.27 20.68 3.73
N GLU A 11 0.36 19.70 3.80
CA GLU A 11 0.42 18.50 2.97
C GLU A 11 0.26 18.83 1.48
N VAL A 12 -0.72 19.68 1.14
CA VAL A 12 -0.91 20.17 -0.22
C VAL A 12 0.30 20.98 -0.69
N LEU A 13 0.85 21.84 0.17
CA LEU A 13 2.02 22.66 -0.15
C LEU A 13 3.25 21.78 -0.43
N LYS A 14 3.52 20.78 0.42
CA LYS A 14 4.62 19.81 0.21
C LYS A 14 4.45 19.07 -1.11
N SER A 15 3.23 18.60 -1.40
CA SER A 15 2.93 17.91 -2.66
C SER A 15 3.21 18.79 -3.88
N VAL A 16 2.77 20.05 -3.88
CA VAL A 16 3.05 21.00 -4.97
C VAL A 16 4.56 21.27 -5.08
N LEU A 17 5.23 21.53 -3.96
CA LEU A 17 6.66 21.83 -3.95
C LEU A 17 7.51 20.62 -4.42
N SER A 18 7.07 19.40 -4.11
CA SER A 18 7.74 18.16 -4.51
C SER A 18 7.87 18.04 -6.03
N MET A 19 6.91 18.55 -6.80
CA MET A 19 6.91 18.51 -8.27
C MET A 19 8.05 19.36 -8.88
N PHE A 20 8.53 20.36 -8.14
CA PHE A 20 9.62 21.24 -8.57
C PHE A 20 10.97 20.86 -7.96
N HIS A 21 11.01 19.82 -7.12
CA HIS A 21 12.23 19.36 -6.49
C HIS A 21 12.99 18.37 -7.39
N SER A 22 14.29 18.23 -7.14
CA SER A 22 15.10 17.18 -7.78
C SER A 22 14.58 15.77 -7.44
N PRO A 23 14.75 14.79 -8.34
CA PRO A 23 14.34 13.41 -8.09
C PRO A 23 15.15 12.77 -6.96
N TYR A 24 14.53 11.85 -6.22
CA TYR A 24 15.23 10.97 -5.29
C TYR A 24 16.15 10.03 -6.06
N MET A 25 17.45 10.02 -5.73
CA MET A 25 18.46 9.19 -6.36
C MET A 25 19.06 8.23 -5.33
N TYR A 26 19.12 6.95 -5.69
CA TYR A 26 19.75 5.90 -4.89
C TYR A 26 20.51 4.95 -5.80
N GLU A 27 21.49 4.27 -5.23
CA GLU A 27 22.23 3.18 -5.85
C GLU A 27 21.78 1.88 -5.18
N GLU A 28 21.28 0.92 -5.96
CA GLU A 28 20.97 -0.43 -5.48
C GLU A 28 22.11 -1.37 -5.86
N THR A 29 22.69 -2.03 -4.86
CA THR A 29 23.74 -3.03 -5.04
C THR A 29 23.14 -4.40 -4.77
N VAL A 30 23.24 -5.31 -5.75
CA VAL A 30 22.79 -6.70 -5.60
C VAL A 30 24.00 -7.61 -5.66
N ILE A 31 24.29 -8.29 -4.55
CA ILE A 31 25.37 -9.27 -4.43
C ILE A 31 24.73 -10.65 -4.47
N THR A 32 25.20 -11.50 -5.37
CA THR A 32 24.80 -12.91 -5.41
C THR A 32 26.00 -13.77 -5.03
N SER A 33 25.88 -14.49 -3.92
CA SER A 33 26.93 -15.37 -3.39
C SER A 33 26.54 -16.82 -3.64
N ASP A 34 27.49 -17.61 -4.13
CA ASP A 34 27.34 -19.06 -4.28
C ASP A 34 28.03 -19.76 -3.11
N LEU A 35 27.24 -20.49 -2.32
CA LEU A 35 27.74 -21.34 -1.23
C LEU A 35 27.41 -22.80 -1.56
N ASN A 36 28.38 -23.54 -2.10
CA ASN A 36 28.25 -24.96 -2.46
C ASN A 36 27.03 -25.26 -3.37
N GLY A 37 26.72 -24.40 -4.32
CA GLY A 37 25.59 -24.54 -5.24
C GLY A 37 24.27 -23.91 -4.76
N LEU A 38 24.27 -23.30 -3.56
CA LEU A 38 23.13 -22.51 -3.06
C LEU A 38 23.39 -21.03 -3.32
N LEU A 39 22.50 -20.40 -4.08
CA LEU A 39 22.57 -18.98 -4.40
C LEU A 39 21.88 -18.15 -3.31
N PHE A 40 22.64 -17.23 -2.72
CA PHE A 40 22.16 -16.25 -1.76
C PHE A 40 22.20 -14.87 -2.40
N THR A 41 21.12 -14.10 -2.25
CA THR A 41 21.04 -12.73 -2.74
C THR A 41 21.00 -11.76 -1.58
N THR A 42 21.92 -10.81 -1.59
CA THR A 42 21.95 -9.67 -0.66
C THR A 42 21.71 -8.39 -1.45
N LYS A 43 20.78 -7.56 -0.98
CA LYS A 43 20.46 -6.27 -1.58
C LYS A 43 20.86 -5.15 -0.64
N GLY A 44 21.50 -4.13 -1.18
CA GLY A 44 21.91 -2.93 -0.49
C GLY A 44 21.38 -1.71 -1.20
N LYS A 45 21.10 -0.66 -0.45
CA LYS A 45 20.64 0.60 -1.01
C LYS A 45 21.48 1.73 -0.41
N ALA A 46 22.16 2.49 -1.27
CA ALA A 46 22.89 3.67 -0.87
C ALA A 46 22.17 4.90 -1.41
N GLU A 47 21.64 5.73 -0.51
CA GLU A 47 21.00 6.99 -0.90
C GLU A 47 22.05 7.97 -1.42
N LYS A 48 21.86 8.50 -2.64
CA LYS A 48 22.76 9.48 -3.26
C LYS A 48 22.24 10.90 -3.11
N SER A 49 20.93 11.08 -3.26
CA SER A 49 20.24 12.35 -3.07
C SER A 49 18.81 12.11 -2.64
N LEU A 50 18.37 12.76 -1.57
CA LEU A 50 17.00 12.64 -1.06
C LEU A 50 15.98 13.27 -2.03
N GLY A 51 16.37 14.34 -2.72
CA GLY A 51 15.48 15.02 -3.66
C GLY A 51 14.16 15.42 -2.98
N TRP A 52 13.03 15.23 -3.67
CA TRP A 52 11.71 15.57 -3.14
C TRP A 52 11.38 14.93 -1.78
N LYS A 53 12.04 13.81 -1.41
CA LYS A 53 11.86 13.17 -0.11
C LYS A 53 12.30 14.03 1.06
N GLU A 54 13.14 15.06 0.85
CA GLU A 54 13.55 16.01 1.89
C GLU A 54 12.35 16.69 2.58
N LEU A 55 11.28 16.94 1.82
CA LEU A 55 10.05 17.57 2.31
C LEU A 55 9.25 16.69 3.29
N TYR A 56 9.56 15.39 3.36
CA TYR A 56 8.82 14.37 4.11
C TYR A 56 9.65 13.70 5.21
N VAL A 57 10.89 14.14 5.45
CA VAL A 57 11.80 13.52 6.44
C VAL A 57 11.22 13.54 7.86
N THR A 58 10.49 14.60 8.21
CA THR A 58 9.90 14.78 9.54
C THR A 58 8.66 13.92 9.79
N ASP A 59 8.03 13.39 8.74
CA ASP A 59 6.79 12.60 8.83
C ASP A 59 7.08 11.09 9.02
N LYS A 60 8.34 10.67 8.90
CA LYS A 60 8.78 9.26 8.96
C LYS A 60 8.93 8.67 10.37
N ILE A 61 8.39 9.30 11.41
CA ILE A 61 8.70 8.91 12.80
C ILE A 61 7.97 7.62 13.25
N GLU A 62 6.92 7.11 12.56
CA GLU A 62 6.12 6.01 13.15
C GLU A 62 5.82 4.75 12.30
N GLU A 63 6.24 4.65 11.04
CA GLU A 63 6.03 3.40 10.27
C GLU A 63 7.24 3.02 9.43
N GLU A 64 8.35 2.65 10.08
CA GLU A 64 9.41 1.91 9.40
C GLU A 64 8.95 0.47 9.15
N ASP A 65 8.53 0.18 7.93
CA ASP A 65 8.61 -1.18 7.41
C ASP A 65 10.11 -1.51 7.32
N ASP A 66 10.54 -2.59 7.99
CA ASP A 66 11.94 -3.03 8.09
C ASP A 66 12.66 -3.20 6.73
N GLN A 67 11.93 -3.11 5.62
CA GLN A 67 12.45 -3.18 4.26
C GLN A 67 13.20 -1.91 3.81
N GLU A 68 12.95 -0.73 4.39
CA GLU A 68 13.67 0.49 3.99
C GLU A 68 15.05 0.64 4.67
N LYS A 69 15.37 -0.16 5.70
CA LYS A 69 16.72 -0.20 6.32
C LYS A 69 17.70 -1.06 5.53
N ALA A 70 17.74 -0.91 4.22
CA ALA A 70 18.81 -1.47 3.42
C ALA A 70 20.09 -0.68 3.71
N SER A 71 20.96 -1.25 4.55
CA SER A 71 22.26 -0.67 4.89
C SER A 71 23.16 -0.56 3.65
N MET A 72 24.07 0.42 3.64
CA MET A 72 25.15 0.47 2.65
C MET A 72 25.92 -0.85 2.68
N LEU A 73 26.00 -1.52 1.52
CA LEU A 73 26.82 -2.70 1.37
C LEU A 73 28.27 -2.31 1.07
N PRO A 74 29.25 -3.10 1.52
CA PRO A 74 30.63 -2.91 1.11
C PRO A 74 30.78 -3.12 -0.40
N VAL A 75 31.78 -2.44 -0.98
CA VAL A 75 32.16 -2.69 -2.38
C VAL A 75 32.83 -4.05 -2.44
N VAL A 76 32.31 -4.94 -3.29
CA VAL A 76 32.85 -6.29 -3.52
C VAL A 76 33.21 -6.46 -4.98
N THR A 77 34.17 -7.35 -5.26
CA THR A 77 34.58 -7.71 -6.63
C THR A 77 34.13 -9.13 -7.00
N GLN A 78 33.93 -9.37 -8.30
CA GLN A 78 33.54 -10.70 -8.76
C GLN A 78 34.64 -11.73 -8.48
N GLY A 79 34.29 -12.81 -7.78
CA GLY A 79 35.24 -13.85 -7.38
C GLY A 79 35.96 -13.60 -6.05
N GLU A 80 35.56 -12.58 -5.30
CA GLU A 80 36.05 -12.33 -3.95
C GLU A 80 35.59 -13.43 -2.99
N PHE A 81 36.51 -13.94 -2.17
CA PHE A 81 36.20 -14.97 -1.18
C PHE A 81 35.56 -14.33 0.05
N VAL A 82 34.32 -14.72 0.33
CA VAL A 82 33.59 -14.29 1.52
C VAL A 82 33.66 -15.40 2.57
N GLN A 83 34.11 -15.08 3.78
CA GLN A 83 34.10 -16.01 4.90
C GLN A 83 32.80 -15.85 5.68
N GLU A 84 31.87 -16.80 5.54
CA GLU A 84 30.55 -16.71 6.16
C GLU A 84 30.36 -17.59 7.39
N LEU A 85 29.57 -17.06 8.33
CA LEU A 85 29.02 -17.77 9.47
C LEU A 85 27.54 -18.06 9.16
N VAL A 86 27.26 -19.22 8.58
CA VAL A 86 25.90 -19.61 8.22
C VAL A 86 25.07 -19.77 9.50
N LYS A 87 24.03 -18.94 9.65
CA LYS A 87 23.04 -19.06 10.72
C LYS A 87 21.69 -19.42 10.12
N SER A 88 21.07 -20.48 10.64
CA SER A 88 19.68 -20.79 10.30
C SER A 88 18.77 -19.72 10.92
N LYS A 89 17.96 -19.05 10.09
CA LYS A 89 16.92 -18.13 10.53
C LYS A 89 15.57 -18.84 10.41
N GLU A 90 15.00 -19.23 11.54
CA GLU A 90 13.63 -19.71 11.58
C GLU A 90 12.67 -18.52 11.51
N GLY A 91 11.76 -18.54 10.54
CA GLY A 91 10.73 -17.54 10.36
C GLY A 91 9.35 -18.13 10.61
N VAL A 92 8.54 -17.44 11.41
CA VAL A 92 7.12 -17.78 11.60
C VAL A 92 6.28 -16.86 10.72
N THR A 93 5.31 -17.41 10.00
CA THR A 93 4.38 -16.59 9.19
C THR A 93 3.53 -15.72 10.10
N THR A 94 3.49 -14.41 9.84
CA THR A 94 2.61 -13.48 10.55
C THR A 94 1.28 -13.34 9.81
N ARG A 95 0.17 -13.27 10.55
CA ARG A 95 -1.15 -12.93 9.99
C ARG A 95 -1.08 -11.58 9.25
N PRO A 96 -1.80 -11.40 8.12
CA PRO A 96 -1.89 -10.12 7.43
C PRO A 96 -2.25 -8.97 8.39
N LYS A 97 -1.57 -7.83 8.24
CA LYS A 97 -1.86 -6.63 9.03
C LYS A 97 -3.31 -6.18 8.70
N PRO A 98 -4.11 -5.76 9.71
CA PRO A 98 -5.43 -5.18 9.45
C PRO A 98 -5.32 -3.93 8.58
N TYR A 99 -6.33 -3.68 7.74
CA TYR A 99 -6.35 -2.53 6.85
C TYR A 99 -6.57 -1.22 7.59
N THR A 100 -6.02 -0.12 7.06
CA THR A 100 -6.34 1.26 7.49
C THR A 100 -7.46 1.84 6.63
N GLU A 101 -8.06 2.97 7.04
CA GLU A 101 -9.09 3.64 6.22
C GLU A 101 -8.54 4.08 4.85
N GLY A 102 -7.31 4.61 4.82
CA GLY A 102 -6.65 4.99 3.57
C GLY A 102 -6.37 3.81 2.63
N GLN A 103 -5.98 2.66 3.20
CA GLN A 103 -5.85 1.42 2.43
C GLN A 103 -7.20 0.93 1.89
N LEU A 104 -8.29 1.07 2.67
CA LEU A 104 -9.63 0.72 2.23
C LEU A 104 -10.10 1.59 1.07
N ILE A 105 -9.88 2.92 1.14
CA ILE A 105 -10.17 3.85 0.02
C ILE A 105 -9.36 3.47 -1.22
N THR A 106 -8.10 3.10 -1.04
CA THR A 106 -7.22 2.66 -2.14
C THR A 106 -7.75 1.38 -2.78
N MET A 107 -8.17 0.40 -1.98
CA MET A 107 -8.78 -0.84 -2.48
C MET A 107 -10.10 -0.58 -3.22
N MET A 108 -10.92 0.38 -2.77
CA MET A 108 -12.13 0.80 -3.50
C MET A 108 -11.79 1.43 -4.84
N LYS A 109 -10.64 2.14 -4.95
CA LYS A 109 -10.12 2.68 -6.21
C LYS A 109 -9.59 1.60 -7.14
N THR A 110 -8.92 0.58 -6.61
CA THR A 110 -8.24 -0.46 -7.40
C THR A 110 -8.99 -1.78 -7.46
N CYS A 111 -10.26 -1.81 -7.04
CA CYS A 111 -11.10 -3.00 -6.99
C CYS A 111 -11.14 -3.79 -8.31
N GLY A 112 -11.00 -3.11 -9.45
CA GLY A 112 -10.94 -3.71 -10.78
C GLY A 112 -9.74 -4.63 -11.00
N SER A 113 -8.63 -4.40 -10.30
CA SER A 113 -7.41 -5.22 -10.46
C SER A 113 -7.59 -6.67 -10.01
N SER A 114 -8.56 -6.93 -9.13
CA SER A 114 -8.87 -8.26 -8.59
C SER A 114 -9.94 -9.00 -9.40
N VAL A 115 -10.45 -8.41 -10.48
CA VAL A 115 -11.48 -9.01 -11.35
C VAL A 115 -10.82 -9.93 -12.38
N LYS A 116 -11.39 -11.13 -12.56
CA LYS A 116 -10.87 -12.15 -13.49
C LYS A 116 -11.20 -11.87 -14.96
N ASP A 117 -12.31 -11.17 -15.19
CA ASP A 117 -12.78 -10.77 -16.52
C ASP A 117 -12.05 -9.49 -16.98
N GLU A 118 -11.31 -9.58 -18.08
CA GLU A 118 -10.47 -8.46 -18.58
C GLU A 118 -11.31 -7.26 -19.05
N GLU A 119 -12.51 -7.49 -19.62
CA GLU A 119 -13.41 -6.40 -20.05
C GLU A 119 -13.93 -5.61 -18.84
N SER A 120 -14.41 -6.30 -17.80
CA SER A 120 -14.85 -5.67 -16.55
C SER A 120 -13.71 -4.96 -15.81
N LYS A 121 -12.49 -5.48 -15.91
CA LYS A 121 -11.28 -4.92 -15.30
C LYS A 121 -10.85 -3.63 -15.99
N ASP A 122 -10.92 -3.56 -17.31
CA ASP A 122 -10.59 -2.35 -18.05
C ASP A 122 -11.64 -1.27 -17.85
N ILE A 123 -12.94 -1.61 -17.84
CA ILE A 123 -14.02 -0.68 -17.47
C ILE A 123 -13.77 -0.09 -16.07
N LEU A 124 -13.48 -0.93 -15.06
CA LEU A 124 -13.24 -0.47 -13.70
C LEU A 124 -11.96 0.36 -13.56
N LYS A 125 -10.94 0.14 -14.39
CA LYS A 125 -9.76 1.01 -14.44
C LYS A 125 -10.09 2.37 -15.05
N GLU A 126 -10.84 2.39 -16.15
CA GLU A 126 -11.24 3.63 -16.84
C GLU A 126 -12.16 4.50 -15.99
N VAL A 127 -13.14 3.90 -15.33
CA VAL A 127 -14.04 4.64 -14.42
C VAL A 127 -13.40 4.98 -13.08
N GLY A 128 -12.21 4.45 -12.79
CA GLY A 128 -11.41 4.77 -11.60
C GLY A 128 -11.80 4.02 -10.33
N GLY A 129 -12.45 2.85 -10.44
CA GLY A 129 -12.89 1.99 -9.35
C GLY A 129 -14.38 2.14 -8.98
N LEU A 130 -14.72 1.80 -7.74
CA LEU A 130 -16.07 1.98 -7.17
C LEU A 130 -16.31 3.43 -6.78
N ASP A 131 -17.32 4.08 -7.36
CA ASP A 131 -17.72 5.46 -7.05
C ASP A 131 -16.58 6.52 -7.16
N THR A 132 -16.92 7.79 -6.83
CA THR A 132 -15.96 8.91 -6.74
C THR A 132 -15.38 9.05 -5.32
N GLU A 133 -14.27 9.77 -5.18
CA GLU A 133 -13.55 9.96 -3.91
C GLU A 133 -14.44 10.46 -2.75
N VAL A 134 -15.38 11.36 -3.06
CA VAL A 134 -16.35 11.91 -2.09
C VAL A 134 -17.31 10.82 -1.58
N THR A 135 -17.82 9.98 -2.48
CA THR A 135 -18.74 8.89 -2.11
C THR A 135 -18.04 7.80 -1.29
N ARG A 136 -16.76 7.49 -1.58
CA ARG A 136 -15.99 6.47 -0.86
C ARG A 136 -15.81 6.80 0.62
N ALA A 137 -15.45 8.04 0.93
CA ALA A 137 -15.34 8.51 2.31
C ALA A 137 -16.71 8.39 3.02
N GLY A 138 -17.79 8.81 2.35
CA GLY A 138 -19.16 8.71 2.89
C GLY A 138 -19.64 7.27 3.12
N ILE A 139 -19.26 6.32 2.27
CA ILE A 139 -19.57 4.89 2.46
C ILE A 139 -18.87 4.35 3.72
N ILE A 140 -17.58 4.65 3.90
CA ILE A 140 -16.82 4.22 5.08
C ILE A 140 -17.42 4.84 6.36
N GLU A 141 -17.79 6.12 6.33
CA GLU A 141 -18.51 6.75 7.45
C GLU A 141 -19.86 6.08 7.74
N THR A 142 -20.62 5.74 6.71
CA THR A 142 -21.90 5.04 6.86
C THR A 142 -21.71 3.67 7.49
N LEU A 143 -20.70 2.90 7.05
CA LEU A 143 -20.38 1.60 7.64
C LEU A 143 -19.96 1.70 9.11
N LYS A 144 -19.22 2.76 9.48
CA LYS A 144 -18.89 3.07 10.88
C LYS A 144 -20.14 3.42 11.68
N ASN A 145 -20.97 4.35 11.18
CA ASN A 145 -22.18 4.83 11.86
C ASN A 145 -23.21 3.72 12.08
N GLN A 146 -23.32 2.77 11.13
CA GLN A 146 -24.21 1.62 11.25
C GLN A 146 -23.63 0.48 12.10
N GLY A 147 -22.38 0.61 12.55
CA GLY A 147 -21.69 -0.32 13.43
C GLY A 147 -21.22 -1.61 12.75
N TYR A 148 -21.00 -1.60 11.44
CA TYR A 148 -20.47 -2.77 10.71
C TYR A 148 -18.94 -2.85 10.80
N ILE A 149 -18.27 -1.70 10.88
CA ILE A 149 -16.82 -1.61 11.06
C ILE A 149 -16.49 -0.68 12.24
N GLU A 150 -15.39 -0.96 12.92
CA GLU A 150 -14.83 -0.11 13.97
C GLU A 150 -13.38 0.25 13.65
N VAL A 151 -12.96 1.47 13.97
CA VAL A 151 -11.57 1.90 13.77
C VAL A 151 -10.90 2.08 15.12
N LYS A 152 -9.90 1.23 15.39
CA LYS A 152 -9.10 1.25 16.62
C LYS A 152 -7.66 1.53 16.24
N ARG A 153 -7.10 2.64 16.73
CA ARG A 153 -5.70 3.04 16.45
C ARG A 153 -5.37 3.00 14.95
N ASN A 154 -6.20 3.65 14.12
CA ASN A 154 -6.09 3.69 12.66
C ASN A 154 -6.24 2.34 11.92
N LYS A 155 -6.67 1.27 12.61
CA LYS A 155 -6.93 -0.05 12.02
C LYS A 155 -8.42 -0.34 11.99
N VAL A 156 -8.92 -0.72 10.82
CA VAL A 156 -10.30 -1.13 10.57
C VAL A 156 -10.47 -2.57 11.03
N ASN A 157 -11.45 -2.81 11.89
CA ASN A 157 -11.89 -4.15 12.30
C ASN A 157 -13.38 -4.31 11.95
N VAL A 158 -13.74 -5.49 11.48
CA VAL A 158 -15.14 -5.84 11.21
C VAL A 158 -15.80 -6.24 12.52
N THR A 159 -17.00 -5.73 12.78
CA THR A 159 -17.76 -6.12 13.97
C THR A 159 -18.52 -7.43 13.70
N PRO A 160 -18.99 -8.15 14.73
CA PRO A 160 -19.82 -9.35 14.51
C PRO A 160 -21.07 -9.07 13.65
N LYS A 161 -21.60 -7.84 13.72
CA LYS A 161 -22.71 -7.40 12.87
C LYS A 161 -22.29 -7.26 11.40
N GLY A 162 -21.08 -6.75 11.14
CA GLY A 162 -20.49 -6.69 9.80
C GLY A 162 -20.23 -8.07 9.21
N GLU A 163 -19.75 -9.01 10.02
CA GLU A 163 -19.55 -10.40 9.60
C GLU A 163 -20.85 -11.06 9.14
N MET A 164 -21.94 -10.93 9.93
CA MET A 164 -23.26 -11.45 9.55
C MET A 164 -23.79 -10.82 8.25
N LEU A 165 -23.54 -9.52 8.03
CA LEU A 165 -23.90 -8.87 6.77
C LEU A 165 -23.09 -9.45 5.60
N CYS A 166 -21.78 -9.63 5.77
CA CYS A 166 -20.93 -10.24 4.76
C CYS A 166 -21.41 -11.64 4.41
N GLU A 167 -21.70 -12.49 5.40
CA GLU A 167 -22.24 -13.83 5.19
C GLU A 167 -23.58 -13.81 4.46
N SER A 168 -24.46 -12.86 4.77
CA SER A 168 -25.78 -12.73 4.14
C SER A 168 -25.71 -12.30 2.67
N VAL A 169 -24.68 -11.52 2.30
CA VAL A 169 -24.47 -11.01 0.95
C VAL A 169 -23.55 -11.94 0.15
N GLN A 170 -22.79 -12.82 0.82
CA GLN A 170 -21.89 -13.78 0.19
C GLN A 170 -22.67 -14.74 -0.72
N GLY A 171 -22.25 -14.84 -1.98
CA GLY A 171 -22.92 -15.65 -3.00
C GLY A 171 -24.04 -14.93 -3.76
N THR A 172 -24.41 -13.71 -3.37
CA THR A 172 -25.35 -12.88 -4.14
C THR A 172 -24.64 -12.17 -5.30
N LEU A 173 -25.41 -11.75 -6.31
CA LEU A 173 -24.90 -10.93 -7.42
C LEU A 173 -24.32 -9.58 -6.95
N LEU A 174 -24.75 -9.08 -5.78
CA LEU A 174 -24.31 -7.81 -5.19
C LEU A 174 -22.87 -7.87 -4.66
N ALA A 175 -22.38 -9.06 -4.28
CA ALA A 175 -20.99 -9.25 -3.87
C ALA A 175 -20.02 -9.39 -5.05
N LYS A 176 -20.53 -9.51 -6.28
CA LYS A 176 -19.67 -9.73 -7.45
C LYS A 176 -19.17 -8.40 -8.01
N PRO A 177 -17.85 -8.22 -8.16
CA PRO A 177 -17.29 -7.00 -8.72
C PRO A 177 -17.70 -6.75 -10.18
N GLU A 178 -18.07 -7.81 -10.93
CA GLU A 178 -18.62 -7.75 -12.29
C GLU A 178 -19.94 -6.96 -12.38
N MET A 179 -20.81 -7.09 -11.37
CA MET A 179 -22.07 -6.33 -11.35
C MET A 179 -21.80 -4.84 -11.12
N THR A 180 -20.86 -4.52 -10.24
CA THR A 180 -20.52 -3.12 -9.98
C THR A 180 -19.81 -2.48 -11.17
N ALA A 181 -18.98 -3.22 -11.91
CA ALA A 181 -18.41 -2.76 -13.18
C ALA A 181 -19.48 -2.36 -14.20
N LYS A 182 -20.52 -3.19 -14.37
CA LYS A 182 -21.64 -2.89 -15.28
C LYS A 182 -22.44 -1.66 -14.87
N TRP A 183 -22.61 -1.45 -13.56
CA TRP A 183 -23.37 -0.32 -13.03
C TRP A 183 -22.60 0.99 -13.19
N GLU A 184 -21.29 0.98 -12.90
CA GLU A 184 -20.41 2.14 -13.09
C GLU A 184 -20.25 2.50 -14.58
N GLY A 185 -20.13 1.49 -15.45
CA GLY A 185 -20.05 1.70 -16.91
C GLY A 185 -21.32 2.33 -17.50
N GLY A 186 -22.50 1.94 -17.00
CA GLY A 186 -23.78 2.50 -17.44
C GLY A 186 -24.14 3.87 -16.86
N CYS A 187 -23.53 4.27 -15.74
CA CYS A 187 -23.79 5.57 -15.12
C CYS A 187 -22.95 6.71 -15.69
N LYS A 188 -21.88 6.39 -16.44
CA LYS A 188 -20.97 7.35 -17.08
C LYS A 188 -21.09 7.41 -18.61
N SER A 189 -21.98 6.62 -19.21
CA SER A 189 -22.33 6.67 -20.65
C SER A 189 -23.37 7.73 -20.96
#